data_AF-A0A4S8RJK8-F1
#
_entry.id   AF-A0A4S8RJK8-F1
#
_cell.length_a   1.000
_cell.length_b   1.000
_cell.length_c   1.000
_cell.angle_alpha   90.00
_cell.angle_beta   90.00
_cell.angle_gamma   90.00
#
_symmetry.space_group_name_H-M   'P 1'
#
loop_
_entity.id
_entity.type
_entity.pdbx_description
1 polymer ?
#
loop_
_entity_poly.entity_id
_entity_poly.type
_entity_poly.pdbx_seq_one_letter_code
_entity_poly.pdbx_strand_id
1 'polypeptide(L)'
;MEIKFKLIVLMLGILFTGLTAGLCFTWSNAITPGIGRLDDLSFLQSFQAMNRSIINRSFLIVFFSPIVFLSINAYLHENAHPITFWSFLIAAILFFVGIGLVTIFKNVPLNEMLDKTVLENLSTIELKDLRTKFEKPWNKWHIKRTIASFISFALLLIGLIYTKL
;
A
#
# COMPACT_ATOMS: atom_id res chain seq x y z
N MET A 1 -0.69 13.50 30.31
CA MET A 1 -1.72 12.84 29.47
C MET A 1 -1.44 13.03 27.99
N GLU A 2 -1.12 14.26 27.57
CA GLU A 2 -0.78 14.61 26.18
C GLU A 2 0.40 13.83 25.58
N ILE A 3 1.52 13.67 26.31
CA ILE A 3 2.69 12.91 25.84
C ILE A 3 2.33 11.44 25.54
N LYS A 4 1.57 10.80 26.43
CA LYS A 4 1.11 9.41 26.24
C LYS A 4 0.23 9.29 24.99
N PHE A 5 -0.62 10.29 24.72
CA PHE A 5 -1.45 10.31 23.52
C PHE A 5 -0.61 10.44 22.24
N LYS A 6 0.34 11.40 22.19
CA LYS A 6 1.28 11.56 21.04
C LYS A 6 2.04 10.27 20.74
N LEU A 7 2.54 9.61 21.78
CA LEU A 7 3.23 8.33 21.68
C LEU A 7 2.34 7.22 21.12
N ILE A 8 1.10 7.08 21.59
CA ILE A 8 0.17 6.07 21.09
C ILE A 8 -0.12 6.29 19.61
N VAL A 9 -0.40 7.54 19.20
CA VAL A 9 -0.65 7.89 17.80
C VAL A 9 0.56 7.54 16.92
N LEU A 10 1.77 7.91 17.36
CA LEU A 10 3.01 7.62 16.63
C LEU A 10 3.26 6.10 16.52
N MET A 11 3.13 5.36 17.61
CA MET A 11 3.32 3.91 17.62
C MET A 11 2.34 3.18 16.70
N LEU A 12 1.06 3.55 16.74
CA LEU A 12 0.05 2.98 15.85
C LEU A 12 0.31 3.36 14.39
N GLY A 13 0.73 4.61 14.13
CA GLY A 13 1.14 5.06 12.80
C GLY A 13 2.32 4.27 12.24
N ILE A 14 3.36 4.04 13.04
CA ILE A 14 4.52 3.22 12.67
C ILE A 14 4.10 1.78 12.41
N LEU A 15 3.30 1.19 13.31
CA LEU A 15 2.85 -0.20 13.19
C LEU A 15 2.07 -0.44 11.89
N PHE A 16 1.03 0.35 11.62
CA PHE A 16 0.19 0.15 10.44
C PHE A 16 0.90 0.52 9.13
N THR A 17 1.76 1.54 9.13
CA THR A 17 2.60 1.86 7.97
C THR A 17 3.60 0.74 7.70
N GLY A 18 4.23 0.18 8.74
CA GLY A 18 5.15 -0.95 8.61
C GLY A 18 4.47 -2.21 8.08
N LEU A 19 3.27 -2.55 8.57
CA LEU A 19 2.47 -3.65 8.04
C LEU A 19 2.11 -3.44 6.57
N THR A 20 1.73 -2.20 6.18
CA THR A 20 1.45 -1.86 4.78
C THR A 20 2.69 -1.97 3.90
N ALA A 21 3.83 -1.47 4.37
CA ALA A 21 5.10 -1.58 3.65
C ALA A 21 5.53 -3.04 3.47
N GLY A 22 5.39 -3.86 4.51
CA GLY A 22 5.63 -5.30 4.45
C GLY A 22 4.73 -5.98 3.42
N LEU A 23 3.43 -5.68 3.42
CA LEU A 23 2.48 -6.19 2.44
C LEU A 23 2.89 -5.84 1.01
N CYS A 24 3.17 -4.56 0.73
CA CYS A 24 3.60 -4.10 -0.59
C CYS A 24 4.93 -4.73 -1.04
N PHE A 25 5.88 -4.86 -0.12
CA PHE A 25 7.15 -5.52 -0.39
C PHE A 25 6.95 -6.99 -0.73
N THR A 26 6.21 -7.75 0.08
CA THR A 26 5.94 -9.18 -0.16
C THR A 26 5.26 -9.39 -1.50
N TRP A 27 4.28 -8.54 -1.85
CA TRP A 27 3.62 -8.63 -3.14
C TRP A 27 4.57 -8.40 -4.31
N SER A 28 5.40 -7.37 -4.21
CA SER A 28 6.39 -7.00 -5.25
C SER A 28 7.54 -8.01 -5.37
N ASN A 29 7.94 -8.61 -4.25
CA ASN A 29 9.14 -9.47 -4.15
C ASN A 29 8.85 -10.94 -4.45
N ALA A 30 7.71 -11.46 -3.98
CA ALA A 30 7.42 -12.90 -4.03
C ALA A 30 6.11 -13.22 -4.75
N ILE A 31 5.01 -12.50 -4.46
CA ILE A 31 3.68 -12.89 -4.98
C ILE A 31 3.58 -12.66 -6.48
N THR A 32 3.73 -11.42 -6.96
CA THR A 32 3.57 -11.14 -8.40
C THR A 32 4.66 -11.77 -9.27
N PRO A 33 5.95 -11.85 -8.83
CA PRO A 33 6.94 -12.64 -9.56
C PRO A 33 6.67 -14.15 -9.54
N GLY A 34 6.09 -14.66 -8.44
CA GLY A 34 5.75 -16.07 -8.30
C GLY A 34 4.64 -16.49 -9.26
N ILE A 35 3.48 -15.82 -9.18
CA ILE A 35 2.36 -16.10 -10.09
C ILE A 35 2.67 -15.70 -11.53
N GLY A 36 3.56 -14.72 -11.75
CA GLY A 36 4.03 -14.31 -13.09
C GLY A 36 4.69 -15.44 -13.89
N ARG A 37 5.13 -16.51 -13.22
CA ARG A 37 5.69 -17.72 -13.86
C ARG A 37 4.62 -18.69 -14.37
N LEU A 38 3.36 -18.48 -14.02
CA LEU A 38 2.25 -19.30 -14.46
C LEU A 38 1.81 -18.92 -15.89
N ASP A 39 1.06 -19.82 -16.53
CA ASP A 39 0.35 -19.51 -17.77
C ASP A 39 -0.71 -18.41 -17.56
N ASP A 40 -1.24 -17.87 -18.66
CA ASP A 40 -2.12 -16.70 -18.61
C ASP A 40 -3.41 -16.94 -17.84
N LEU A 41 -4.03 -18.12 -17.98
CA LEU A 41 -5.25 -18.46 -17.25
C LEU A 41 -4.95 -18.59 -15.76
N SER A 42 -3.93 -19.36 -15.40
CA SER A 42 -3.53 -19.58 -14.01
C SER A 42 -3.09 -18.29 -13.30
N PHE A 43 -2.38 -17.40 -14.00
CA PHE A 43 -2.02 -16.07 -13.49
C PHE A 43 -3.28 -15.25 -13.16
N LEU A 44 -4.21 -15.14 -14.12
CA LEU A 44 -5.40 -14.30 -13.98
C LEU A 44 -6.36 -14.84 -12.91
N GLN A 45 -6.57 -16.17 -12.86
CA GLN A 45 -7.37 -16.81 -11.83
C GLN A 45 -6.76 -16.64 -10.42
N SER A 46 -5.45 -16.82 -10.29
CA SER A 46 -4.74 -16.58 -9.02
C SER A 46 -4.94 -15.14 -8.55
N PHE A 47 -4.82 -14.18 -9.47
CA PHE A 47 -4.99 -12.77 -9.17
C PHE A 47 -6.43 -12.42 -8.77
N GLN A 48 -7.45 -12.98 -9.44
CA GLN A 48 -8.86 -12.82 -9.03
C GLN A 48 -9.09 -13.36 -7.62
N ALA A 49 -8.61 -14.57 -7.31
CA ALA A 49 -8.76 -15.19 -5.99
C ALA A 49 -8.10 -14.34 -4.88
N MET A 50 -6.91 -13.78 -5.13
CA MET A 50 -6.24 -12.89 -4.19
C MET A 50 -6.95 -11.54 -4.05
N ASN A 51 -7.43 -10.94 -5.16
CA ASN A 51 -8.19 -9.69 -5.13
C ASN A 51 -9.47 -9.81 -4.30
N ARG A 52 -10.16 -10.94 -4.36
CA ARG A 52 -11.37 -11.19 -3.55
C ARG A 52 -11.05 -11.46 -2.08
N SER A 53 -9.99 -12.23 -1.80
CA SER A 53 -9.65 -12.60 -0.42
C SER A 53 -9.03 -11.46 0.40
N ILE A 54 -8.30 -10.53 -0.26
CA ILE A 54 -7.63 -9.43 0.43
C ILE A 54 -8.60 -8.38 0.97
N ILE A 55 -9.79 -8.21 0.39
CA ILE A 55 -10.78 -7.22 0.84
C ILE A 55 -11.54 -7.77 2.05
N ASN A 56 -10.88 -7.75 3.20
CA ASN A 56 -11.43 -8.15 4.49
C ASN A 56 -11.21 -7.06 5.56
N ARG A 57 -11.85 -7.21 6.72
CA ARG A 57 -11.81 -6.21 7.80
C ARG A 57 -10.40 -5.89 8.25
N SER A 58 -9.55 -6.91 8.42
CA SER A 58 -8.18 -6.73 8.88
C SER A 58 -7.34 -5.93 7.90
N PHE A 59 -7.45 -6.24 6.59
CA PHE A 59 -6.77 -5.48 5.55
C PHE A 59 -7.24 -4.02 5.52
N LEU A 60 -8.56 -3.77 5.56
CA LEU A 60 -9.08 -2.40 5.52
C LEU A 60 -8.58 -1.56 6.71
N ILE A 61 -8.56 -2.15 7.92
CA ILE A 61 -7.99 -1.49 9.11
C ILE A 61 -6.51 -1.19 8.89
N VAL A 62 -5.70 -2.21 8.55
CA VAL A 62 -4.25 -2.03 8.42
C VAL A 62 -3.89 -1.04 7.32
N PHE A 63 -4.56 -1.10 6.18
CA PHE A 63 -4.19 -0.34 4.98
C PHE A 63 -4.65 1.12 5.04
N PHE A 64 -5.80 1.41 5.65
CA PHE A 64 -6.35 2.78 5.69
C PHE A 64 -6.08 3.53 7.00
N SER A 65 -5.84 2.84 8.12
CA SER A 65 -5.52 3.50 9.40
C SER A 65 -4.35 4.48 9.33
N PRO A 66 -3.27 4.22 8.56
CA PRO A 66 -2.17 5.19 8.46
C PRO A 66 -2.59 6.57 7.96
N ILE A 67 -3.60 6.68 7.09
CA ILE A 67 -4.09 7.99 6.62
C ILE A 67 -4.51 8.85 7.81
N VAL A 68 -5.21 8.26 8.78
CA VAL A 68 -5.67 8.96 9.99
C VAL A 68 -4.51 9.20 10.95
N PHE A 69 -3.77 8.15 11.31
CA PHE A 69 -2.71 8.27 12.33
C PHE A 69 -1.57 9.17 11.88
N LEU A 70 -1.13 9.13 10.62
CA LEU A 70 -0.03 9.97 10.13
C LEU A 70 -0.45 11.44 10.05
N SER A 71 -1.70 11.71 9.66
CA SER A 71 -2.24 13.08 9.63
C SER A 71 -2.32 13.68 11.04
N ILE A 72 -2.85 12.93 12.01
CA ILE A 72 -2.89 13.35 13.41
C ILE A 72 -1.46 13.50 13.95
N ASN A 73 -0.57 12.57 13.65
CA ASN A 73 0.81 12.61 14.12
C ASN A 73 1.56 13.86 13.63
N ALA A 74 1.40 14.22 12.35
CA ALA A 74 2.00 15.43 11.78
C ALA A 74 1.47 16.69 12.46
N TYR A 75 0.16 16.77 12.71
CA TYR A 75 -0.46 17.89 13.43
C TYR A 75 0.05 18.00 14.87
N LEU A 76 0.09 16.90 15.62
CA LEU A 76 0.54 16.89 17.02
C LEU A 76 2.01 17.29 17.22
N HIS A 77 2.82 17.23 16.15
CA HIS A 77 4.25 17.56 16.14
C HIS A 77 4.56 18.79 15.28
N GLU A 78 3.58 19.65 14.99
CA GLU A 78 3.79 20.85 14.16
C GLU A 78 4.85 21.82 14.73
N ASN A 79 4.94 21.89 16.06
CA ASN A 79 5.90 22.73 16.78
C ASN A 79 7.16 21.96 17.23
N ALA A 80 7.35 20.74 16.75
CA ALA A 80 8.52 19.93 17.10
C ALA A 80 9.79 20.42 16.38
N HIS A 81 10.93 19.78 16.65
CA HIS A 81 12.16 20.03 15.91
C HIS A 81 11.90 19.90 14.39
N PRO A 82 12.47 20.78 13.53
CA PRO A 82 12.15 20.79 12.10
C PRO A 82 12.30 19.43 11.42
N ILE A 83 13.34 18.66 11.77
CA ILE A 83 13.56 17.31 11.22
C ILE A 83 12.38 16.38 11.56
N THR A 84 11.89 16.41 12.79
CA THR A 84 10.75 15.59 13.24
C THR A 84 9.48 15.97 12.49
N PHE A 85 9.14 17.27 12.46
CA PHE A 85 7.93 17.76 11.81
C PHE A 85 7.91 17.41 10.31
N TRP A 86 8.98 17.77 9.57
CA TRP A 86 9.04 17.52 8.14
C TRP A 86 9.06 16.04 7.81
N SER A 87 9.72 15.20 8.62
CA SER A 87 9.69 13.75 8.43
C SER A 87 8.27 13.20 8.55
N PHE A 88 7.53 13.58 9.58
CA PHE A 88 6.16 13.13 9.80
C PHE A 88 5.19 13.67 8.74
N LEU A 89 5.31 14.95 8.36
CA LEU A 89 4.48 15.56 7.34
C LEU A 89 4.70 14.92 5.96
N ILE A 90 5.96 14.75 5.55
CA ILE A 90 6.28 14.10 4.27
C ILE A 90 5.84 12.63 4.27
N ALA A 91 6.02 11.92 5.39
CA ALA A 91 5.52 10.56 5.53
C ALA A 91 4.00 10.48 5.32
N ALA A 92 3.23 11.41 5.90
CA ALA A 92 1.78 11.48 5.74
C ALA A 92 1.37 11.76 4.28
N ILE A 93 2.01 12.74 3.63
CA ILE A 93 1.75 13.09 2.23
C ILE A 93 2.07 11.91 1.30
N LEU A 94 3.24 11.29 1.48
CA LEU A 94 3.66 10.13 0.69
C LEU A 94 2.72 8.94 0.87
N PHE A 95 2.27 8.68 2.10
CA PHE A 95 1.31 7.61 2.35
C PHE A 95 -0.02 7.90 1.63
N PHE A 96 -0.56 9.10 1.83
CA PHE A 96 -1.85 9.48 1.24
C PHE A 96 -1.80 9.47 -0.29
N VAL A 97 -0.85 10.18 -0.89
CA VAL A 97 -0.75 10.32 -2.35
C VAL A 97 -0.18 9.06 -3.00
N GLY A 98 0.94 8.55 -2.48
CA GLY A 98 1.69 7.46 -3.08
C GLY A 98 1.06 6.08 -2.87
N ILE A 99 0.26 5.89 -1.83
CA ILE A 99 -0.41 4.62 -1.54
C ILE A 99 -1.91 4.77 -1.69
N GLY A 100 -2.54 5.70 -0.97
CA GLY A 100 -3.99 5.89 -0.98
C GLY A 100 -4.54 6.21 -2.37
N LEU A 101 -4.11 7.34 -2.95
CA LEU A 101 -4.60 7.79 -4.26
C LEU A 101 -4.18 6.85 -5.39
N VAL A 102 -2.96 6.31 -5.37
CA VAL A 102 -2.54 5.30 -6.36
C VAL A 102 -3.40 4.03 -6.26
N THR A 103 -3.76 3.59 -5.06
CA THR A 103 -4.64 2.44 -4.89
C THR A 103 -6.01 2.71 -5.50
N ILE A 104 -6.66 3.81 -5.11
CA ILE A 104 -8.03 4.15 -5.55
C ILE A 104 -8.10 4.40 -7.06
N PHE A 105 -7.16 5.18 -7.61
CA PHE A 105 -7.26 5.63 -9.00
C PHE A 105 -6.54 4.75 -10.02
N LYS A 106 -5.68 3.82 -9.58
CA LYS A 106 -4.88 2.99 -10.49
C LYS A 106 -5.08 1.50 -10.26
N ASN A 107 -4.78 1.00 -9.06
CA ASN A 107 -4.83 -0.45 -8.83
C ASN A 107 -6.25 -0.99 -8.67
N VAL A 108 -7.15 -0.26 -8.01
CA VAL A 108 -8.56 -0.68 -7.86
C VAL A 108 -9.28 -0.80 -9.21
N PRO A 109 -9.19 0.16 -10.15
CA PRO A 109 -9.80 0.02 -11.47
C PRO A 109 -9.28 -1.19 -12.25
N LEU A 110 -7.98 -1.49 -12.17
CA LEU A 110 -7.40 -2.68 -12.79
C LEU A 110 -7.93 -3.96 -12.14
N ASN A 111 -8.04 -3.98 -10.81
CA ASN A 111 -8.59 -5.11 -10.07
C ASN A 111 -10.05 -5.37 -10.45
N GLU A 112 -10.88 -4.32 -10.52
CA GLU A 112 -12.29 -4.44 -10.90
C GLU A 112 -12.47 -4.88 -12.36
N MET A 113 -11.62 -4.39 -13.28
CA MET A 113 -11.61 -4.85 -14.68
C MET A 113 -11.37 -6.36 -14.74
N LEU A 114 -10.35 -6.85 -14.04
CA LEU A 114 -10.04 -8.27 -14.00
C LEU A 114 -11.16 -9.07 -13.31
N ASP A 115 -11.66 -8.59 -12.18
CA ASP A 115 -12.65 -9.32 -11.36
C ASP A 115 -14.00 -9.52 -12.05
N LYS A 116 -14.40 -8.59 -12.92
CA LYS A 116 -15.64 -8.66 -13.72
C LYS A 116 -15.54 -9.58 -14.95
N THR A 117 -14.35 -10.10 -15.27
CA THR A 117 -14.13 -10.93 -16.46
C THR A 117 -14.32 -12.42 -16.14
N VAL A 118 -15.12 -13.12 -16.95
CA VAL A 118 -15.29 -14.58 -16.87
C VAL A 118 -14.22 -15.25 -17.73
N LEU A 119 -13.19 -15.79 -17.08
CA LEU A 119 -11.97 -16.24 -17.76
C LEU A 119 -12.18 -17.54 -18.57
N GLU A 120 -13.12 -18.38 -18.14
CA GLU A 120 -13.41 -19.69 -18.73
C GLU A 120 -13.97 -19.59 -20.16
N ASN A 121 -14.52 -18.43 -20.53
CA ASN A 121 -15.09 -18.20 -21.85
C ASN A 121 -14.09 -17.61 -22.85
N LEU A 122 -12.87 -17.30 -22.41
CA LEU A 122 -11.86 -16.63 -23.24
C LEU A 122 -10.98 -17.64 -23.97
N SER A 123 -10.69 -17.34 -25.23
CA SER A 123 -9.64 -18.01 -25.99
C SER A 123 -8.25 -17.71 -25.42
N THR A 124 -7.26 -18.51 -25.82
CA THR A 124 -5.85 -18.31 -25.43
C THR A 124 -5.30 -16.93 -25.83
N ILE A 125 -5.76 -16.39 -26.96
CA ILE A 125 -5.36 -15.06 -27.44
C ILE A 125 -5.97 -13.98 -26.55
N GLU A 126 -7.24 -14.09 -26.20
CA GLU A 126 -7.93 -13.12 -25.34
C GLU A 126 -7.37 -13.10 -23.91
N LEU A 127 -7.01 -14.27 -23.37
CA LEU A 127 -6.34 -14.36 -22.07
C LEU A 127 -4.99 -13.63 -22.06
N LYS A 128 -4.17 -13.85 -23.10
CA LYS A 128 -2.88 -13.18 -23.25
C LYS A 128 -3.02 -11.66 -23.37
N ASP A 129 -4.00 -11.20 -24.13
CA ASP A 129 -4.30 -9.77 -24.30
C ASP A 129 -4.77 -9.14 -22.98
N LEU A 130 -5.64 -9.83 -22.23
CA LEU A 130 -6.11 -9.39 -20.92
C LEU A 130 -4.95 -9.30 -19.92
N ARG A 131 -4.10 -10.34 -19.84
CA ARG A 131 -2.91 -10.35 -18.99
C ARG A 131 -1.99 -9.19 -19.33
N THR A 132 -1.72 -8.94 -20.61
CA THR A 132 -0.85 -7.84 -21.06
C THR A 132 -1.40 -6.48 -20.62
N LYS A 133 -2.73 -6.28 -20.73
CA LYS A 133 -3.42 -5.06 -20.27
C LYS A 133 -3.44 -4.91 -18.74
N PHE A 134 -3.31 -6.01 -18.00
CA PHE A 134 -3.40 -6.02 -16.54
C PHE A 134 -2.03 -6.03 -15.85
N GLU A 135 -1.20 -7.05 -16.08
CA GLU A 135 -0.01 -7.36 -15.27
C GLU A 135 0.99 -6.20 -15.24
N LYS A 136 1.41 -5.72 -16.41
CA LYS A 136 2.44 -4.68 -16.52
C LYS A 136 1.97 -3.35 -15.91
N PRO A 137 0.76 -2.83 -16.22
CA PRO A 137 0.23 -1.65 -15.54
C PRO A 137 0.06 -1.84 -14.03
N TRP A 138 -0.46 -2.99 -13.60
CA TRP A 138 -0.70 -3.27 -12.19
C TRP A 138 0.60 -3.26 -11.38
N ASN A 139 1.62 -4.00 -11.86
CA ASN A 139 2.95 -4.07 -11.24
C ASN A 139 3.63 -2.70 -11.23
N LYS A 140 3.50 -1.91 -12.29
CA LYS A 140 4.06 -0.54 -12.37
C LYS A 140 3.46 0.39 -11.32
N TRP A 141 2.17 0.30 -11.03
CA TRP A 141 1.56 1.12 -9.98
C TRP A 141 1.83 0.55 -8.59
N HIS A 142 1.88 -0.77 -8.46
CA HIS A 142 2.18 -1.42 -7.20
C HIS A 142 3.62 -1.14 -6.72
N ILE A 143 4.62 -1.16 -7.60
CA ILE A 143 6.01 -0.82 -7.21
C ILE A 143 6.13 0.62 -6.68
N LYS A 144 5.34 1.57 -7.23
CA LYS A 144 5.29 2.94 -6.71
C LYS A 144 4.72 2.98 -5.29
N ARG A 145 3.67 2.18 -5.02
CA ARG A 145 3.13 2.02 -3.65
C ARG A 145 4.16 1.42 -2.71
N THR A 146 4.91 0.42 -3.17
CA THR A 146 6.01 -0.20 -2.40
C THR A 146 7.06 0.84 -2.01
N ILE A 147 7.57 1.60 -2.97
CA ILE A 147 8.57 2.65 -2.71
C ILE A 147 8.01 3.72 -1.78
N ALA A 148 6.79 4.22 -2.03
CA ALA A 148 6.16 5.24 -1.19
C ALA A 148 5.95 4.76 0.25
N SER A 149 5.48 3.52 0.43
CA SER A 149 5.28 2.91 1.75
C SER A 149 6.59 2.73 2.52
N PHE A 150 7.66 2.31 1.84
CA PHE A 150 8.98 2.13 2.45
C PHE A 150 9.58 3.47 2.89
N ILE A 151 9.51 4.50 2.03
CA ILE A 151 10.00 5.84 2.37
C ILE A 151 9.17 6.45 3.51
N SER A 152 7.84 6.33 3.45
CA SER A 152 6.97 6.80 4.54
C SER A 152 7.33 6.12 5.87
N PHE A 153 7.53 4.80 5.87
CA PHE A 153 7.95 4.06 7.06
C PHE A 153 9.31 4.53 7.59
N ALA A 154 10.31 4.67 6.71
CA ALA A 154 11.64 5.14 7.08
C ALA A 154 11.61 6.56 7.68
N LEU A 155 10.81 7.46 7.11
CA LEU A 155 10.63 8.82 7.62
C LEU A 155 9.98 8.84 9.02
N LEU A 156 9.04 7.95 9.31
CA LEU A 156 8.47 7.83 10.66
C LEU A 156 9.55 7.40 11.68
N LEU A 157 10.44 6.47 11.30
CA LEU A 157 11.56 6.06 12.17
C LEU A 157 12.57 7.20 12.36
N ILE A 158 12.91 7.94 11.29
CA ILE A 158 13.79 9.11 11.38
C ILE A 158 13.16 10.17 12.30
N GLY A 159 11.88 10.51 12.09
CA GLY A 159 11.19 11.50 12.92
C GLY A 159 11.15 11.08 14.39
N LEU A 160 10.95 9.79 14.67
CA LEU A 160 11.00 9.22 16.03
C LEU A 160 12.37 9.43 16.69
N ILE A 161 13.48 9.16 15.99
CA ILE A 161 14.84 9.31 16.54
C ILE A 161 15.12 10.75 17.02
N TYR A 162 14.62 11.75 16.29
CA TYR A 162 14.80 13.16 16.63
C TYR A 162 13.67 13.74 17.50
N THR A 163 12.65 12.94 17.82
CA THR A 163 11.58 13.37 18.73
C THR A 163 12.10 13.37 20.16
N LYS A 164 12.06 14.54 20.82
CA LYS A 164 12.22 14.61 22.28
C LYS A 164 10.88 14.19 22.90
N LEU A 165 10.86 13.02 23.55
CA LEU A 165 9.69 12.49 24.27
C LEU A 165 9.44 13.24 25.57
#